data_AF-A0A357BRV3-F1
#
_entry.id   AF-A0A357BRV3-F1
#
_cell.length_a   1.000
_cell.length_b   1.000
_cell.length_c   1.000
_cell.angle_alpha   90.00
_cell.angle_beta   90.00
_cell.angle_gamma   90.00
#
_symmetry.space_group_name_H-M   'P 1'
#
loop_
_entity.id
_entity.type
_entity.pdbx_description
1 polymer ?
#
loop_
_entity_poly.entity_id
_entity_poly.type
_entity_poly.pdbx_seq_one_letter_code
_entity_poly.pdbx_strand_id
1 'polypeptide(L)'
;DPEVLIKMLLIGYLYNIPFERRLEQEITVNLAYRWFLGYRLDEPIPDHSTISQTRKRRFKEDDTFQKIFDSIVLQCIQKGLVSGVRLAADSTHIKANASMESLEPIIVEQEPSQYLKLLEKNCDIPETDSPTASQPHIAPLLKATDETSSLLTPTGACQEQGSISNDTHISKTDPDARLMMRPNKPKGLHYLNHITIDFLNKIITDVHVTAGNCNDHDPYRERITRQKEQFGFDIEEVSADKACGYAHIYHDLH
;
A
#
# COMPACT_ATOMS: atom_id res chain seq x y z
N ASP A 1 -9.20 -14.74 23.64
CA ASP A 1 -8.66 -15.82 22.83
C ASP A 1 -8.39 -15.31 21.41
N PRO A 2 -7.15 -15.35 20.90
CA PRO A 2 -6.83 -14.89 19.54
C PRO A 2 -7.62 -15.62 18.44
N GLU A 3 -7.99 -16.89 18.63
CA GLU A 3 -8.76 -17.66 17.65
C GLU A 3 -10.15 -17.04 17.43
N VAL A 4 -10.85 -16.72 18.53
CA VAL A 4 -12.15 -16.05 18.49
C VAL A 4 -12.06 -14.74 17.72
N LEU A 5 -11.03 -13.93 17.96
CA LEU A 5 -10.89 -12.62 17.31
C LEU A 5 -10.69 -12.76 15.79
N ILE A 6 -9.93 -13.76 15.34
CA ILE A 6 -9.79 -14.06 13.91
C ILE A 6 -11.13 -14.51 13.31
N LYS A 7 -11.86 -15.39 14.01
CA LYS A 7 -13.21 -15.82 13.59
C LYS A 7 -14.20 -14.66 13.52
N MET A 8 -14.14 -13.72 14.46
CA MET A 8 -14.96 -12.49 14.44
C MET A 8 -14.64 -11.66 13.20
N LEU A 9 -13.36 -11.44 12.90
CA LEU A 9 -12.94 -10.72 11.69
C LEU A 9 -13.42 -11.43 10.42
N LEU A 10 -13.34 -12.76 10.39
CA LEU A 10 -13.84 -13.56 9.26
C LEU A 10 -15.34 -13.37 9.04
N ILE A 11 -16.16 -13.37 10.10
CA ILE A 11 -17.60 -13.02 10.01
C ILE A 11 -17.75 -11.63 9.40
N GLY A 12 -16.99 -10.65 9.89
CA GLY A 12 -17.02 -9.27 9.39
C GLY A 12 -16.78 -9.19 7.89
N TYR A 13 -15.78 -9.91 7.37
CA TYR A 13 -15.49 -9.95 5.94
C TYR A 13 -16.55 -10.72 5.14
N LEU A 14 -16.95 -11.92 5.57
CA LEU A 14 -17.89 -12.77 4.84
C LEU A 14 -19.28 -12.16 4.71
N TYR A 15 -19.74 -11.46 5.75
CA TYR A 15 -21.07 -10.83 5.78
C TYR A 15 -21.03 -9.33 5.50
N ASN A 16 -19.88 -8.81 5.05
CA ASN A 16 -19.70 -7.41 4.68
C ASN A 16 -20.13 -6.43 5.80
N ILE A 17 -19.63 -6.67 7.02
CA ILE A 17 -19.83 -5.84 8.20
C ILE A 17 -18.52 -5.07 8.45
N PRO A 18 -18.38 -3.85 7.89
CA PRO A 18 -17.09 -3.14 7.86
C PRO A 18 -16.69 -2.52 9.20
N PHE A 19 -17.62 -2.39 10.16
CA PHE A 19 -17.38 -1.70 11.42
C PHE A 19 -17.38 -2.67 12.60
N GLU A 20 -16.32 -2.63 13.40
CA GLU A 20 -16.15 -3.51 14.57
C GLU A 20 -17.27 -3.38 15.60
N ARG A 21 -17.77 -2.15 15.83
CA ARG A 21 -18.92 -1.91 16.70
C ARG A 21 -20.19 -2.59 16.20
N ARG A 22 -20.41 -2.55 14.89
CA ARG A 22 -21.55 -3.23 14.28
C ARG A 22 -21.36 -4.73 14.35
N LEU A 23 -20.14 -5.23 14.10
CA LEU A 23 -19.81 -6.64 14.22
C LEU A 23 -20.09 -7.17 15.63
N GLU A 24 -19.71 -6.44 16.68
CA GLU A 24 -20.05 -6.76 18.07
C GLU A 24 -21.57 -6.83 18.29
N GLN A 25 -22.32 -5.81 17.83
CA GLN A 25 -23.78 -5.78 17.96
C GLN A 25 -24.44 -6.97 17.26
N GLU A 26 -23.99 -7.28 16.03
CA GLU A 26 -24.50 -8.40 15.23
C GLU A 26 -24.19 -9.74 15.91
N ILE A 27 -22.97 -9.94 16.42
CA ILE A 27 -22.60 -11.15 17.17
C ILE A 27 -23.41 -11.27 18.47
N THR A 28 -23.73 -10.15 19.11
CA THR A 28 -24.51 -10.17 20.36
C THR A 28 -25.89 -10.81 20.15
N VAL A 29 -26.56 -10.47 19.04
CA VAL A 29 -27.95 -10.86 18.76
C VAL A 29 -28.08 -12.09 17.86
N ASN A 30 -27.05 -12.42 17.08
CA ASN A 30 -27.11 -13.50 16.10
C ASN A 30 -26.58 -14.83 16.67
N LEU A 31 -27.48 -15.78 16.90
CA LEU A 31 -27.16 -17.09 17.43
C LEU A 31 -26.17 -17.88 16.55
N ALA A 32 -26.25 -17.76 15.22
CA ALA A 32 -25.35 -18.48 14.32
C ALA A 32 -23.90 -18.00 14.46
N TYR A 33 -23.71 -16.68 14.64
CA TYR A 33 -22.38 -16.11 14.89
C TYR A 33 -21.82 -16.58 16.23
N ARG A 34 -22.64 -16.57 17.29
CA ARG A 34 -22.21 -17.07 18.61
C ARG A 34 -21.86 -18.54 18.58
N TRP A 35 -22.66 -19.37 17.90
CA TRP A 35 -22.37 -20.78 17.71
C TRP A 35 -21.04 -21.01 17.00
N PHE A 36 -20.77 -20.28 15.91
CA PHE A 36 -19.48 -20.36 15.19
C PHE A 36 -18.29 -19.94 16.06
N LEU A 37 -18.48 -18.92 16.90
CA LEU A 37 -17.46 -18.42 17.81
C LEU A 37 -17.29 -19.29 19.08
N GLY A 38 -18.18 -20.26 19.32
CA GLY A 38 -18.18 -21.09 20.50
C GLY A 38 -18.76 -20.43 21.76
N TYR A 39 -19.48 -19.31 21.62
CA TYR A 39 -20.09 -18.60 22.74
C TYR A 39 -21.51 -19.09 23.01
N ARG A 40 -21.86 -19.16 24.30
CA ARG A 40 -23.25 -19.34 24.73
C ARG A 40 -24.04 -18.03 24.60
N LEU A 41 -25.36 -18.10 24.68
CA LEU A 41 -26.24 -16.92 24.64
C LEU A 41 -26.04 -15.99 25.84
N ASP A 42 -25.74 -16.56 27.00
CA ASP A 42 -25.61 -15.88 28.30
C ASP A 42 -24.19 -15.37 28.59
N GLU A 43 -23.21 -15.72 27.75
CA GLU A 43 -21.81 -15.37 27.94
C GLU A 43 -21.51 -13.96 27.40
N PRO A 44 -20.63 -13.15 28.02
CA PRO A 44 -20.19 -11.90 27.43
C PRO A 44 -19.26 -12.15 26.23
N ILE A 45 -19.47 -11.43 25.13
CA ILE A 45 -18.56 -11.46 23.97
C ILE A 45 -17.46 -10.39 24.10
N PRO A 46 -16.34 -10.52 23.38
CA PRO A 46 -15.33 -9.47 23.30
C PRO A 46 -15.90 -8.16 22.72
N ASP A 47 -15.68 -7.06 23.43
CA ASP A 47 -16.04 -5.71 22.99
C ASP A 47 -15.25 -5.29 21.73
N HIS A 48 -15.82 -4.40 20.91
CA HIS A 48 -15.19 -3.85 19.71
C HIS A 48 -13.78 -3.28 19.97
N SER A 49 -13.54 -2.73 21.16
CA SER A 49 -12.23 -2.18 21.53
C SER A 49 -11.15 -3.26 21.59
N THR A 50 -11.51 -4.48 22.00
CA THR A 50 -10.61 -5.64 22.04
C THR A 50 -10.20 -6.05 20.64
N ILE A 51 -11.15 -6.07 19.70
CA ILE A 51 -10.89 -6.36 18.28
C ILE A 51 -9.91 -5.33 17.71
N SER A 52 -10.19 -4.05 17.93
CA SER A 52 -9.39 -2.94 17.41
C SER A 52 -7.95 -2.95 17.94
N GLN A 53 -7.78 -3.14 19.25
CA GLN A 53 -6.47 -3.17 19.89
C GLN A 53 -5.66 -4.41 19.47
N THR A 54 -6.32 -5.56 19.34
CA THR A 54 -5.65 -6.79 18.90
C THR A 54 -5.16 -6.64 17.46
N ARG A 55 -5.97 -6.08 16.55
CA ARG A 55 -5.54 -5.82 15.18
C ARG A 55 -4.33 -4.89 15.12
N LYS A 56 -4.35 -3.78 15.88
CA LYS A 56 -3.27 -2.78 15.87
C LYS A 56 -1.97 -3.28 16.50
N ARG A 57 -2.05 -4.08 17.57
CA ARG A 57 -0.88 -4.44 18.38
C ARG A 57 -0.32 -5.82 18.08
N ARG A 58 -1.17 -6.78 17.73
CA ARG A 58 -0.77 -8.18 17.53
C ARG A 58 -0.70 -8.56 16.07
N PHE A 59 -1.70 -8.18 15.26
CA PHE A 59 -1.77 -8.62 13.88
C PHE A 59 -1.05 -7.72 12.88
N LYS A 60 -0.64 -6.50 13.27
CA LYS A 60 0.06 -5.58 12.36
C LYS A 60 1.46 -6.08 11.98
N GLU A 61 2.16 -6.71 12.91
CA GLU A 61 3.56 -7.14 12.75
C GLU A 61 3.71 -8.66 12.69
N ASP A 62 2.60 -9.39 12.64
CA ASP A 62 2.59 -10.85 12.70
C ASP A 62 2.06 -11.45 11.40
N ASP A 63 2.79 -12.42 10.86
CA ASP A 63 2.43 -13.19 9.67
C ASP A 63 1.33 -14.23 9.93
N THR A 64 0.59 -14.12 11.03
CA THR A 64 -0.46 -15.09 11.40
C THR A 64 -1.49 -15.28 10.28
N PHE A 65 -1.94 -14.20 9.63
CA PHE A 65 -2.89 -14.33 8.51
C PHE A 65 -2.27 -15.05 7.30
N GLN A 66 -1.00 -14.77 7.00
CA GLN A 66 -0.28 -15.46 5.94
C GLN A 66 -0.12 -16.95 6.25
N LYS A 67 0.23 -17.30 7.49
CA LYS A 67 0.36 -18.70 7.94
C LYS A 67 -0.98 -19.45 7.87
N ILE A 68 -2.09 -18.81 8.25
CA ILE A 68 -3.42 -19.40 8.12
C ILE A 68 -3.76 -19.63 6.65
N PHE A 69 -3.52 -18.64 5.80
CA PHE A 69 -3.73 -18.75 4.36
C PHE A 69 -2.90 -19.91 3.76
N ASP A 70 -1.61 -19.98 4.08
CA ASP A 70 -0.72 -21.04 3.60
C ASP A 70 -1.18 -22.42 4.07
N SER A 71 -1.65 -22.53 5.31
CA SER A 71 -2.22 -23.77 5.84
C SER A 71 -3.47 -24.21 5.07
N ILE A 72 -4.31 -23.26 4.65
CA ILE A 72 -5.50 -23.55 3.82
C ILE A 72 -5.06 -24.02 2.43
N VAL A 73 -4.08 -23.36 1.81
CA VAL A 73 -3.55 -23.77 0.50
C VAL A 73 -2.93 -25.16 0.58
N LEU A 74 -2.14 -25.47 1.62
CA LEU A 74 -1.59 -26.80 1.86
C LEU A 74 -2.67 -27.88 1.99
N GLN A 75 -3.77 -27.60 2.69
CA GLN A 75 -4.91 -28.52 2.76
C GLN A 75 -5.58 -28.72 1.39
N CYS A 76 -5.67 -27.68 0.57
CA CYS A 76 -6.18 -27.78 -0.80
C CYS A 76 -5.26 -28.66 -1.67
N ILE A 77 -3.94 -28.52 -1.55
CA ILE A 77 -2.95 -29.37 -2.24
C ILE A 77 -3.13 -30.84 -1.82
N GLN A 78 -3.21 -31.11 -0.52
CA GLN A 78 -3.41 -32.47 0.00
C GLN A 78 -4.71 -33.12 -0.50
N LYS A 79 -5.74 -32.32 -0.76
CA LYS A 79 -7.02 -32.76 -1.34
C LYS A 79 -7.03 -32.82 -2.86
N GLY A 80 -5.91 -32.54 -3.53
CA GLY A 80 -5.80 -32.53 -4.99
C GLY A 80 -6.58 -31.38 -5.65
N LEU A 81 -6.87 -30.30 -4.92
CA LEU A 81 -7.57 -29.14 -5.45
C LEU A 81 -6.63 -28.14 -6.15
N VAL A 82 -5.33 -28.22 -5.88
CA VAL A 82 -4.30 -27.36 -6.45
C VAL A 82 -3.26 -28.24 -7.13
N SER A 83 -2.95 -27.94 -8.40
CA SER A 83 -1.92 -28.67 -9.15
C SER A 83 -0.52 -28.12 -8.93
N GLY A 84 -0.39 -26.79 -8.84
CA GLY A 84 0.91 -26.11 -8.77
C GLY A 84 1.67 -26.06 -10.10
N VAL A 85 1.08 -26.54 -11.20
CA VAL A 85 1.77 -26.67 -12.50
C VAL A 85 1.56 -25.44 -13.38
N ARG A 86 0.31 -24.97 -13.45
CA ARG A 86 -0.08 -23.82 -14.27
C ARG A 86 -0.70 -22.77 -13.38
N LEU A 87 -0.07 -21.60 -13.35
CA LEU A 87 -0.49 -20.47 -12.52
C LEU A 87 -0.93 -19.29 -13.38
N ALA A 88 -1.91 -18.52 -12.90
CA ALA A 88 -2.28 -17.23 -13.48
C ALA A 88 -2.09 -16.14 -12.43
N ALA A 89 -1.44 -15.05 -12.80
CA ALA A 89 -1.19 -13.93 -11.92
C ALA A 89 -1.75 -12.64 -12.51
N ASP A 90 -2.35 -11.83 -11.64
CA ASP A 90 -2.94 -10.54 -11.97
C ASP A 90 -2.82 -9.59 -10.78
N SER A 91 -2.80 -8.29 -11.07
CA SER A 91 -2.60 -7.25 -10.07
C SER A 91 -3.68 -6.18 -10.18
N THR A 92 -4.41 -6.00 -9.08
CA THR A 92 -5.52 -5.05 -8.99
C THR A 92 -5.22 -3.98 -7.97
N HIS A 93 -5.45 -2.74 -8.34
CA HIS A 93 -5.28 -1.64 -7.42
C HIS A 93 -6.54 -1.43 -6.56
N ILE A 94 -6.32 -1.27 -5.27
CA ILE A 94 -7.36 -1.07 -4.26
C ILE A 94 -7.22 0.35 -3.74
N LYS A 95 -8.32 1.11 -3.74
CA LYS A 95 -8.32 2.46 -3.16
C LYS A 95 -8.13 2.34 -1.65
N ALA A 96 -7.14 3.04 -1.10
CA ALA A 96 -6.93 3.09 0.34
C ALA A 96 -8.05 3.88 1.02
N ASN A 97 -8.37 3.50 2.26
CA ASN A 97 -9.30 4.26 3.10
C ASN A 97 -8.58 5.44 3.78
N ALA A 98 -8.00 6.31 2.96
CA ALA A 98 -7.25 7.49 3.38
C ALA A 98 -7.56 8.68 2.46
N SER A 99 -7.61 9.88 3.04
CA SER A 99 -7.91 11.12 2.33
C SER A 99 -6.66 11.69 1.67
N MET A 100 -6.83 12.50 0.63
CA MET A 100 -5.73 13.33 0.12
C MET A 100 -5.32 14.41 1.13
N GLU A 101 -6.24 14.81 2.03
CA GLU A 101 -6.00 15.80 3.09
C GLU A 101 -5.15 15.27 4.23
N SER A 102 -4.99 13.94 4.36
CA SER A 102 -4.14 13.34 5.39
C SER A 102 -2.66 13.32 5.00
N LEU A 103 -2.32 13.84 3.82
CA LEU A 103 -0.94 13.93 3.34
C LEU A 103 -0.19 15.04 4.08
N GLU A 104 0.86 14.66 4.79
CA GLU A 104 1.79 15.58 5.45
C GLU A 104 3.14 15.57 4.70
N PRO A 105 3.81 16.73 4.57
CA PRO A 105 5.09 16.81 3.89
C PRO A 105 6.18 16.09 4.69
N ILE A 106 7.03 15.33 4.01
CA ILE A 106 8.23 14.74 4.59
C ILE A 106 9.44 15.63 4.29
N ILE A 107 10.28 15.85 5.30
CA ILE A 107 11.56 16.54 5.14
C ILE A 107 12.52 15.54 4.51
N VAL A 108 12.75 15.67 3.20
CA VAL A 108 13.82 14.94 2.52
C VAL A 108 15.11 15.74 2.72
N GLU A 109 16.06 15.19 3.46
CA GLU A 109 17.43 15.72 3.49
C GLU A 109 18.02 15.56 2.09
N GLN A 110 18.04 16.65 1.33
CA GLN A 110 18.71 16.66 0.04
C GLN A 110 20.19 16.96 0.26
N GLU A 111 21.04 16.07 -0.23
CA GLU A 111 22.48 16.31 -0.34
C GLU A 111 22.72 17.59 -1.18
N PRO A 112 23.59 18.52 -0.76
CA PRO A 112 23.87 19.78 -1.48
C PRO A 112 24.25 19.56 -2.96
N SER A 113 24.81 18.40 -3.29
CA SER A 113 25.19 17.99 -4.64
C SER A 113 24.01 17.84 -5.60
N GLN A 114 22.82 17.45 -5.11
CA GLN A 114 21.61 17.33 -5.93
C GLN A 114 21.00 18.70 -6.25
N TYR A 115 21.06 19.63 -5.29
CA TYR A 115 20.63 21.01 -5.49
C TYR A 115 21.50 21.73 -6.53
N LEU A 116 22.83 21.54 -6.48
CA LEU A 116 23.75 22.09 -7.47
C LEU A 116 23.49 21.57 -8.90
N LYS A 117 23.20 20.27 -9.05
CA LYS A 117 22.81 19.68 -10.36
C LYS A 117 21.51 20.25 -10.91
N LEU A 118 20.54 20.56 -10.04
CA LEU A 118 19.30 21.22 -10.44
C LEU A 118 19.55 22.66 -10.92
N LEU A 119 20.45 23.39 -10.26
CA LEU A 119 20.85 24.73 -10.69
C LEU A 119 21.60 24.71 -12.02
N GLU A 120 22.58 23.82 -12.19
CA GLU A 120 23.33 23.65 -13.45
C GLU A 120 22.39 23.34 -14.62
N LYS A 121 21.41 22.45 -14.42
CA LYS A 121 20.41 22.11 -15.45
C LYS A 121 19.50 23.28 -15.85
N ASN A 122 19.30 24.25 -14.95
CA ASN A 122 18.53 25.47 -15.24
C ASN A 122 19.39 26.58 -15.86
N CYS A 123 20.72 26.45 -15.86
CA CYS A 123 21.64 27.36 -16.54
C CYS A 123 21.85 27.01 -18.02
N ASP A 124 21.48 25.81 -18.47
CA ASP A 124 21.60 25.34 -19.86
C ASP A 124 20.40 25.73 -20.76
N ILE A 125 19.74 26.86 -20.49
CA ILE A 125 18.76 27.42 -21.44
C ILE A 125 19.57 28.12 -22.54
N PRO A 126 19.53 27.67 -23.81
CA PRO A 126 20.20 28.40 -24.88
C PRO A 126 19.54 29.78 -25.02
N GLU A 127 20.35 30.82 -24.85
CA GLU A 127 20.00 32.19 -25.21
C GLU A 127 19.71 32.23 -26.71
N THR A 128 18.44 32.10 -27.11
CA THR A 128 18.03 32.45 -28.47
C THR A 128 17.88 33.97 -28.55
N ASP A 129 18.89 34.59 -29.13
CA ASP A 129 18.97 36.01 -29.46
C ASP A 129 17.74 36.52 -30.21
N SER A 130 17.04 37.50 -29.62
CA SER A 130 16.61 38.69 -30.35
C SER A 130 16.35 39.86 -29.38
N PRO A 131 16.77 41.10 -29.73
CA PRO A 131 17.03 42.14 -28.73
C PRO A 131 15.83 43.05 -28.54
N THR A 132 15.37 43.23 -27.30
CA THR A 132 14.83 44.52 -26.85
C THR A 132 15.07 44.68 -25.36
N ALA A 133 16.05 45.54 -25.06
CA ALA A 133 16.31 46.31 -23.83
C ALA A 133 15.60 45.88 -22.54
N SER A 134 16.35 45.31 -21.58
CA SER A 134 16.84 46.00 -20.37
C SER A 134 17.59 45.03 -19.44
N GLN A 135 18.89 45.25 -19.22
CA GLN A 135 19.72 44.59 -18.20
C GLN A 135 19.88 45.54 -16.97
N PRO A 136 20.63 45.19 -15.91
CA PRO A 136 20.24 44.26 -14.83
C PRO A 136 20.43 44.94 -13.44
N HIS A 137 19.76 44.48 -12.39
CA HIS A 137 20.18 44.80 -11.02
C HIS A 137 20.25 43.52 -10.19
N ILE A 138 21.46 42.98 -10.10
CA ILE A 138 21.87 42.03 -9.05
C ILE A 138 22.15 42.87 -7.80
N ALA A 139 21.41 42.64 -6.72
CA ALA A 139 21.74 43.16 -5.39
C ALA A 139 21.94 41.98 -4.43
N PRO A 140 23.10 41.86 -3.76
CA PRO A 140 23.37 40.82 -2.78
C PRO A 140 22.75 41.20 -1.44
N LEU A 141 22.02 40.29 -0.78
CA LEU A 141 21.57 40.49 0.60
C LEU A 141 22.25 39.49 1.55
N LEU A 142 23.51 39.79 1.86
CA LEU A 142 24.16 39.36 3.10
C LEU A 142 24.31 40.61 3.97
N LYS A 143 23.50 40.72 5.02
CA LYS A 143 23.79 41.54 6.20
C LYS A 143 23.20 40.88 7.44
N ALA A 144 24.09 40.36 8.27
CA ALA A 144 23.85 40.14 9.69
C ALA A 144 23.81 41.50 10.41
N THR A 145 22.93 41.67 11.39
CA THR A 145 23.18 42.21 12.75
C THR A 145 21.90 42.22 13.58
N ASP A 146 22.09 42.05 14.88
CA ASP A 146 21.13 41.75 15.94
C ASP A 146 20.06 42.80 16.30
N GLU A 147 19.06 42.28 17.03
CA GLU A 147 18.16 42.92 18.00
C GLU A 147 17.25 44.07 17.56
N THR A 148 15.94 43.78 17.43
CA THR A 148 14.87 44.47 18.18
C THR A 148 13.51 43.82 17.90
N SER A 149 12.87 43.43 18.99
CA SER A 149 11.50 42.96 19.10
C SER A 149 10.47 44.03 18.67
N SER A 150 9.65 43.74 17.65
CA SER A 150 8.27 44.23 17.56
C SER A 150 7.48 43.53 16.45
N LEU A 151 6.51 42.71 16.87
CA LEU A 151 5.18 42.48 16.28
C LEU A 151 5.00 42.86 14.79
N LEU A 152 5.15 41.88 13.90
CA LEU A 152 4.40 41.84 12.65
C LEU A 152 4.07 40.37 12.29
N THR A 153 2.79 40.05 12.35
CA THR A 153 2.17 38.86 11.77
C THR A 153 2.46 38.78 10.27
N PRO A 154 2.95 37.65 9.71
CA PRO A 154 2.92 37.46 8.28
C PRO A 154 1.58 36.81 7.91
N THR A 155 0.62 37.68 7.59
CA THR A 155 -0.50 37.37 6.71
C THR A 155 0.07 37.10 5.31
N GLY A 156 -0.28 35.96 4.72
CA GLY A 156 -0.33 35.78 3.27
C GLY A 156 0.98 35.91 2.50
N ALA A 157 1.77 34.83 2.49
CA ALA A 157 2.56 34.49 1.30
C ALA A 157 2.15 33.06 0.91
N CYS A 158 1.30 32.95 -0.12
CA CYS A 158 1.04 31.68 -0.78
C CYS A 158 2.37 31.17 -1.32
N GLN A 159 2.99 30.24 -0.60
CA GLN A 159 4.03 29.39 -1.16
C GLN A 159 3.42 28.69 -2.37
N GLU A 160 4.06 28.80 -3.52
CA GLU A 160 3.73 27.99 -4.68
C GLU A 160 3.68 26.53 -4.22
N GLN A 161 2.47 25.96 -4.20
CA GLN A 161 2.26 24.58 -3.76
C GLN A 161 2.99 23.67 -4.74
N GLY A 162 4.18 23.18 -4.34
CA GLY A 162 4.85 22.10 -5.03
C GLY A 162 3.86 20.96 -5.26
N SER A 163 3.87 20.38 -6.47
CA SER A 163 2.96 19.28 -6.81
C SER A 163 3.10 18.13 -5.82
N ILE A 164 2.00 17.76 -5.17
CA ILE A 164 1.94 16.66 -4.20
C ILE A 164 2.41 15.37 -4.88
N SER A 165 3.51 14.79 -4.41
CA SER A 165 4.14 13.55 -4.87
C SER A 165 4.46 12.57 -3.73
N ASN A 166 4.73 11.30 -4.05
CA ASN A 166 5.14 10.30 -3.07
C ASN A 166 6.50 10.58 -2.42
N ASP A 167 7.36 11.36 -3.09
CA ASP A 167 8.69 11.74 -2.58
C ASP A 167 8.61 12.89 -1.57
N THR A 168 7.51 13.65 -1.60
CA THR A 168 7.34 14.87 -0.80
C THR A 168 6.30 14.71 0.28
N HIS A 169 5.35 13.77 0.16
CA HIS A 169 4.22 13.64 1.08
C HIS A 169 3.93 12.17 1.45
N ILE A 170 3.55 11.95 2.71
CA ILE A 170 3.08 10.65 3.23
C ILE A 170 1.75 10.85 3.97
N SER A 171 0.86 9.86 3.87
CA SER A 171 -0.41 9.91 4.58
C SER A 171 -0.22 9.56 6.05
N LYS A 172 -0.68 10.44 6.94
CA LYS A 172 -0.65 10.21 8.39
C LYS A 172 -1.61 9.11 8.85
N THR A 173 -2.76 9.01 8.20
CA THR A 173 -3.78 8.02 8.57
C THR A 173 -3.44 6.63 8.05
N ASP A 174 -2.68 6.57 6.95
CA ASP A 174 -2.27 5.32 6.31
C ASP A 174 -0.91 5.46 5.59
N PRO A 175 0.22 5.31 6.31
CA PRO A 175 1.56 5.57 5.76
C PRO A 175 2.01 4.64 4.64
N ASP A 176 1.41 3.45 4.55
CA ASP A 176 1.78 2.42 3.58
C ASP A 176 1.09 2.65 2.21
N ALA A 177 -0.02 3.40 2.20
CA ALA A 177 -0.71 3.76 0.98
C ALA A 177 0.05 4.84 0.20
N ARG A 178 0.13 4.68 -1.13
CA ARG A 178 0.85 5.62 -2.00
C ARG A 178 -0.05 6.27 -3.02
N LEU A 179 0.34 7.49 -3.37
CA LEU A 179 -0.35 8.34 -4.32
C LEU A 179 -0.20 7.76 -5.71
N MET A 180 -1.34 7.57 -6.38
CA MET A 180 -1.36 7.12 -7.76
C MET A 180 -2.24 8.04 -8.60
N MET A 181 -1.77 8.32 -9.81
CA MET A 181 -2.54 8.98 -10.85
C MET A 181 -2.71 8.00 -12.01
N ARG A 182 -3.96 7.73 -12.39
CA ARG A 182 -4.26 6.98 -13.60
C ARG A 182 -4.96 7.87 -14.61
N PRO A 183 -4.70 7.67 -15.91
CA PRO A 183 -5.46 8.35 -16.95
C PRO A 183 -6.96 8.06 -16.75
N ASN A 184 -7.77 9.13 -16.77
CA ASN A 184 -9.23 9.10 -16.60
C ASN A 184 -9.75 8.61 -15.24
N LYS A 185 -8.93 8.54 -14.18
CA LYS A 185 -9.38 8.23 -12.82
C LYS A 185 -8.96 9.31 -11.82
N PRO A 186 -9.76 9.54 -10.76
CA PRO A 186 -9.42 10.53 -9.75
C PRO A 186 -8.10 10.17 -9.05
N LYS A 187 -7.29 11.18 -8.80
CA LYS A 187 -6.08 11.08 -7.99
C LYS A 187 -6.45 10.58 -6.58
N GLY A 188 -5.67 9.64 -6.06
CA GLY A 188 -5.93 9.09 -4.72
C GLY A 188 -4.84 8.17 -4.22
N LEU A 189 -4.95 7.82 -2.94
CA LEU A 189 -4.09 6.85 -2.28
C LEU A 189 -4.57 5.43 -2.59
N HIS A 190 -3.65 4.57 -3.00
CA HIS A 190 -3.92 3.22 -3.44
C HIS A 190 -2.91 2.22 -2.88
N TYR A 191 -3.36 0.97 -2.83
CA TYR A 191 -2.56 -0.23 -2.74
C TYR A 191 -2.58 -0.96 -4.07
N LEU A 192 -1.59 -1.80 -4.30
CA LEU A 192 -1.57 -2.75 -5.40
C LEU A 192 -1.63 -4.16 -4.81
N ASN A 193 -2.64 -4.94 -5.19
CA ASN A 193 -2.83 -6.30 -4.72
C ASN A 193 -2.52 -7.28 -5.85
N HIS A 194 -1.45 -8.04 -5.68
CA HIS A 194 -0.97 -9.08 -6.58
C HIS A 194 -1.56 -10.41 -6.14
N ILE A 195 -2.24 -11.11 -7.04
CA ILE A 195 -2.92 -12.38 -6.75
C ILE A 195 -2.42 -13.43 -7.74
N THR A 196 -2.12 -14.63 -7.25
CA THR A 196 -1.89 -15.81 -8.10
C THR A 196 -2.95 -16.86 -7.86
N ILE A 197 -3.43 -17.49 -8.93
CA ILE A 197 -4.38 -18.59 -8.93
C ILE A 197 -3.81 -19.83 -9.63
N ASP A 198 -4.18 -21.02 -9.17
CA ASP A 198 -3.92 -22.28 -9.87
C ASP A 198 -5.05 -22.57 -10.87
N PHE A 199 -4.69 -23.01 -12.09
CA PHE A 199 -5.65 -23.23 -13.17
C PHE A 199 -6.59 -24.43 -12.99
N LEU A 200 -6.25 -25.41 -12.13
CA LEU A 200 -7.03 -26.65 -12.03
C LEU A 200 -8.43 -26.38 -11.49
N ASN A 201 -8.52 -25.78 -10.29
CA ASN A 201 -9.78 -25.43 -9.64
C ASN A 201 -9.93 -23.94 -9.34
N LYS A 202 -9.05 -23.08 -9.90
CA LYS A 202 -9.09 -21.61 -9.74
C LYS A 202 -8.95 -21.19 -8.28
N ILE A 203 -8.17 -21.95 -7.51
CA ILE A 203 -7.87 -21.65 -6.12
C ILE A 203 -6.79 -20.59 -6.09
N ILE A 204 -6.99 -19.57 -5.26
CA ILE A 204 -5.97 -18.56 -4.98
C ILE A 204 -4.84 -19.21 -4.18
N THR A 205 -3.63 -19.19 -4.72
CA THR A 205 -2.43 -19.79 -4.11
C THR A 205 -1.50 -18.73 -3.52
N ASP A 206 -1.66 -17.47 -3.91
CA ASP A 206 -0.86 -16.36 -3.41
C ASP A 206 -1.62 -15.05 -3.41
N VAL A 207 -1.41 -14.24 -2.37
CA VAL A 207 -1.90 -12.87 -2.25
C VAL A 207 -0.78 -12.03 -1.66
N HIS A 208 -0.46 -10.91 -2.30
CA HIS A 208 0.57 -9.99 -1.83
C HIS A 208 0.17 -8.54 -2.09
N VAL A 209 0.23 -7.71 -1.06
CA VAL A 209 -0.14 -6.30 -1.16
C VAL A 209 1.12 -5.45 -1.09
N THR A 210 1.30 -4.58 -2.08
CA THR A 210 2.35 -3.57 -2.12
C THR A 210 1.73 -2.17 -2.13
N ALA A 211 2.58 -1.16 -1.97
CA ALA A 211 2.19 0.22 -2.19
C ALA A 211 1.66 0.42 -3.63
N GLY A 212 0.68 1.32 -3.80
CA GLY A 212 0.02 1.54 -5.08
C GLY A 212 0.86 2.18 -6.18
N ASN A 213 2.12 2.57 -5.90
CA ASN A 213 3.08 3.08 -6.86
C ASN A 213 4.13 2.03 -7.28
N CYS A 214 4.12 0.84 -6.70
CA CYS A 214 4.94 -0.28 -7.15
C CYS A 214 4.46 -0.75 -8.53
N ASN A 215 5.37 -1.28 -9.35
CA ASN A 215 4.99 -1.88 -10.62
C ASN A 215 4.56 -3.33 -10.42
N ASP A 216 3.72 -3.83 -11.33
CA ASP A 216 3.19 -5.20 -11.27
C ASP A 216 4.30 -6.27 -11.36
N HIS A 217 5.39 -5.96 -12.07
CA HIS A 217 6.52 -6.87 -12.27
C HIS A 217 7.48 -6.95 -11.07
N ASP A 218 7.50 -5.94 -10.19
CA ASP A 218 8.50 -5.82 -9.12
C ASP A 218 8.45 -7.02 -8.15
N PRO A 219 7.29 -7.38 -7.54
CA PRO A 219 7.25 -8.52 -6.62
C PRO A 219 7.11 -9.88 -7.33
N TYR A 220 6.79 -9.87 -8.63
CA TYR A 220 6.32 -11.03 -9.37
C TYR A 220 7.27 -12.23 -9.27
N ARG A 221 8.57 -11.98 -9.44
CA ARG A 221 9.62 -13.00 -9.32
C ARG A 221 9.63 -13.62 -7.92
N GLU A 222 9.68 -12.79 -6.89
CA GLU A 222 9.74 -13.23 -5.50
C GLU A 222 8.48 -14.04 -5.13
N ARG A 223 7.32 -13.68 -5.68
CA ARG A 223 6.06 -14.41 -5.46
C ARG A 223 6.05 -15.79 -6.09
N ILE A 224 6.64 -15.95 -7.28
CA ILE A 224 6.79 -17.29 -7.90
C ILE A 224 7.77 -18.14 -7.09
N THR A 225 8.94 -17.58 -6.74
CA THR A 225 9.95 -18.29 -5.93
C THR A 225 9.37 -18.75 -4.60
N ARG A 226 8.66 -17.86 -3.90
CA ARG A 226 7.97 -18.18 -2.65
C ARG A 226 7.02 -19.38 -2.82
N GLN A 227 6.23 -19.44 -3.89
CA GLN A 227 5.30 -20.54 -4.10
C GLN A 227 6.02 -21.87 -4.35
N LYS A 228 7.15 -21.86 -5.07
CA LYS A 228 8.01 -23.04 -5.24
C LYS A 228 8.57 -23.51 -3.90
N GLU A 229 9.10 -22.60 -3.09
CA GLU A 229 9.71 -22.93 -1.79
C GLU A 229 8.68 -23.37 -0.74
N GLN A 230 7.56 -22.65 -0.63
CA GLN A 230 6.56 -22.85 0.41
C GLN A 230 5.66 -24.06 0.14
N PHE A 231 5.32 -24.31 -1.13
CA PHE A 231 4.34 -25.33 -1.50
C PHE A 231 4.92 -26.47 -2.34
N GLY A 232 6.19 -26.37 -2.78
CA GLY A 232 6.81 -27.39 -3.62
C GLY A 232 6.22 -27.47 -5.02
N PHE A 233 5.72 -26.35 -5.55
CA PHE A 233 5.10 -26.31 -6.88
C PHE A 233 6.12 -26.57 -7.99
N ASP A 234 5.77 -27.49 -8.89
CA ASP A 234 6.49 -27.75 -10.13
C ASP A 234 5.89 -26.92 -11.28
N ILE A 235 6.18 -25.62 -11.23
CA ILE A 235 5.56 -24.62 -12.12
C ILE A 235 6.16 -24.73 -13.52
N GLU A 236 5.34 -25.18 -14.49
CA GLU A 236 5.70 -25.28 -15.91
C GLU A 236 5.26 -24.04 -16.70
N GLU A 237 4.12 -23.44 -16.32
CA GLU A 237 3.53 -22.31 -17.05
C GLU A 237 3.00 -21.25 -16.08
N VAL A 238 3.32 -19.99 -16.35
CA VAL A 238 2.70 -18.86 -15.66
C VAL A 238 2.13 -17.89 -16.68
N SER A 239 0.83 -17.67 -16.62
CA SER A 239 0.11 -16.68 -17.41
C SER A 239 -0.05 -15.38 -16.62
N ALA A 240 0.31 -14.25 -17.19
CA ALA A 240 0.03 -12.95 -16.62
C ALA A 240 -0.27 -11.91 -17.70
N ASP A 241 -0.77 -10.76 -17.28
CA ASP A 241 -1.03 -9.65 -18.18
C ASP A 241 0.27 -9.02 -18.71
N LYS A 242 0.13 -8.07 -19.64
CA LYS A 242 1.30 -7.39 -20.22
C LYS A 242 2.06 -6.57 -19.19
N ALA A 243 1.41 -6.05 -18.15
CA ALA A 243 2.06 -5.23 -17.13
C ALA A 243 3.03 -6.05 -16.27
N CYS A 244 2.81 -7.36 -16.14
CA CYS A 244 3.71 -8.31 -15.51
C CYS A 244 4.84 -8.82 -16.45
N GLY A 245 4.71 -8.64 -17.77
CA GLY A 245 5.58 -9.25 -18.77
C GLY A 245 6.81 -8.42 -19.15
N TYR A 246 7.87 -8.44 -18.34
CA TYR A 246 9.16 -7.80 -18.65
C TYR A 246 10.28 -8.79 -18.98
N ALA A 247 11.20 -8.42 -19.88
CA ALA A 247 12.25 -9.29 -20.41
C ALA A 247 13.12 -9.99 -19.35
N HIS A 248 13.40 -9.31 -18.22
CA HIS A 248 14.21 -9.88 -17.14
C HIS A 248 13.49 -10.99 -16.36
N ILE A 249 12.15 -11.00 -16.35
CA ILE A 249 11.36 -12.07 -15.71
C ILE A 249 11.46 -13.36 -16.51
N TYR A 250 11.41 -13.28 -17.85
CA TYR A 250 11.50 -14.46 -18.71
C TYR A 250 12.87 -15.14 -18.65
N HIS A 251 13.94 -14.37 -18.49
CA HIS A 251 15.31 -14.90 -18.44
C HIS A 251 15.57 -15.73 -17.17
N ASP A 252 14.94 -15.36 -16.05
CA ASP A 252 15.17 -15.98 -14.74
C ASP A 252 14.21 -17.13 -14.41
N LEU A 253 13.21 -17.39 -15.28
CA LEU A 253 12.24 -18.49 -15.15
C LEU A 253 12.64 -19.75 -15.93
N HIS A 254 13.76 -19.71 -16.67
CA HIS A 254 14.40 -20.83 -17.37
C HIS A 254 15.58 -21.38 -16.57
#